data_AF-A0AAW8KWB9-F1
#
_entry.id   AF-A0AAW8KWB9-F1
#
_cell.length_a   1.000
_cell.length_b   1.000
_cell.length_c   1.000
_cell.angle_alpha   90.00
_cell.angle_beta   90.00
_cell.angle_gamma   90.00
#
_symmetry.space_group_name_H-M   'P 1'
#
loop_
_entity.id
_entity.type
_entity.pdbx_description
1 polymer ?
#
loop_
_entity_poly.entity_id
_entity_poly.type
_entity_poly.pdbx_seq_one_letter_code
_entity_poly.pdbx_strand_id
1 'polypeptide(L)' 'SLALYPLSAFRAMNKAAETVYETLRKEGTQKNVVDIMQTRKELYERINYYAFEDYLDNAFAKKK' A
#
# COMPACT_ATOMS: atom_id res chain seq x y z
N SER A 1 -4.41 -26.88 -17.18
CA SER A 1 -4.12 -27.04 -15.74
C SER A 1 -4.28 -25.69 -15.08
N LEU A 2 -4.98 -25.62 -13.93
CA LEU A 2 -5.14 -24.42 -13.11
C LEU A 2 -4.39 -24.64 -11.80
N ALA A 3 -3.55 -23.69 -11.41
CA ALA A 3 -2.86 -23.70 -10.11
C ALA A 3 -3.37 -22.52 -9.27
N LEU A 4 -3.83 -22.80 -8.06
CA LEU A 4 -4.36 -21.79 -7.14
C LEU A 4 -3.39 -21.58 -5.98
N TYR A 5 -3.12 -20.32 -5.65
CA TYR A 5 -2.25 -19.90 -4.55
C TYR A 5 -3.05 -19.10 -3.50
N PRO A 6 -3.99 -19.75 -2.78
CA PRO A 6 -5.05 -19.06 -2.05
C PRO A 6 -4.56 -18.21 -0.87
N LEU A 7 -3.38 -18.52 -0.31
CA LEU A 7 -2.90 -17.89 0.93
C LEU A 7 -1.52 -17.25 0.82
N SER A 8 -0.86 -17.31 -0.34
CA SER A 8 0.53 -16.86 -0.47
C SER A 8 0.69 -15.38 -0.12
N ALA A 9 -0.16 -14.52 -0.71
CA ALA A 9 -0.15 -13.09 -0.41
C ALA A 9 -0.49 -12.82 1.07
N PHE A 10 -1.53 -13.46 1.59
CA PHE A 10 -1.97 -13.24 2.97
C PHE A 10 -0.92 -13.62 4.01
N ARG A 11 -0.22 -14.74 3.82
CA ARG A 11 0.87 -15.16 4.71
C ARG A 11 2.04 -14.18 4.70
N ALA A 12 2.42 -13.67 3.53
CA ALA A 12 3.48 -12.67 3.42
C ALA A 12 3.10 -11.35 4.12
N MET A 13 1.88 -10.86 3.89
CA MET A 13 1.36 -9.64 4.53
C MET A 13 1.35 -9.75 6.06
N ASN A 14 0.88 -10.88 6.60
CA ASN A 14 0.85 -11.09 8.05
C ASN A 14 2.26 -11.08 8.67
N LYS A 15 3.26 -11.65 7.99
CA LYS A 15 4.64 -11.65 8.48
C LYS A 15 5.27 -10.25 8.49
N ALA A 16 5.00 -9.46 7.46
CA ALA A 16 5.43 -8.06 7.40
C ALA A 16 4.77 -7.23 8.52
N ALA A 17 3.47 -7.41 8.73
CA ALA A 17 2.73 -6.75 9.81
C ALA A 17 3.27 -7.11 11.21
N GLU A 18 3.50 -8.41 11.47
CA GLU A 18 4.12 -8.88 12.72
C GLU A 18 5.46 -8.19 12.98
N THR A 19 6.31 -8.09 11.95
CA THR A 19 7.63 -7.45 12.05
C THR A 19 7.50 -5.98 12.45
N VAL A 20 6.59 -5.23 11.82
CA VAL A 20 6.34 -3.83 12.16
C VAL A 20 5.84 -3.68 13.60
N TYR A 21 4.91 -4.53 14.04
CA TYR A 21 4.37 -4.46 15.41
C TYR A 21 5.41 -4.80 16.47
N GLU A 22 6.25 -5.80 16.23
CA GLU A 22 7.34 -6.14 17.14
C GLU A 22 8.35 -5.00 17.26
N THR A 23 8.76 -4.39 16.14
CA THR A 23 9.69 -3.25 16.14
C THR A 23 9.09 -2.07 16.89
N LEU A 24 7.83 -1.71 16.62
CA LEU A 24 7.13 -0.65 17.35
C LEU A 24 7.11 -0.90 18.85
N ARG A 25 6.85 -2.14 19.27
CA ARG A 25 6.81 -2.51 20.69
C ARG A 25 8.19 -2.45 21.36
N LYS A 26 9.24 -2.89 20.67
CA LYS A 26 10.61 -2.98 21.19
C LYS A 26 11.33 -1.64 21.20
N GLU A 27 11.18 -0.87 20.13
CA GLU A 27 11.98 0.33 19.86
C GLU A 27 11.22 1.62 20.12
N GLY A 28 9.89 1.56 20.28
CA GLY A 28 9.04 2.74 20.45
C GLY A 28 8.88 3.58 19.18
N THR A 29 9.42 3.13 18.04
CA THR A 29 9.34 3.80 16.74
C THR A 29 9.45 2.80 15.60
N GLN A 30 8.91 3.16 14.43
CA GLN A 30 8.96 2.39 13.20
C GLN A 30 10.21 2.66 12.34
N LYS A 31 11.11 3.55 12.76
CA LYS A 31 12.22 4.07 11.93
C LYS A 31 13.00 2.98 11.18
N ASN A 32 13.26 1.85 11.83
CA ASN A 32 14.07 0.75 11.28
C ASN A 32 13.29 -0.24 10.40
N VAL A 33 12.00 -0.01 10.16
CA VAL A 33 11.15 -0.87 9.30
C VAL A 33 10.44 -0.06 8.21
N VAL A 34 10.81 1.20 7.98
CA VAL A 34 10.19 2.03 6.94
C VAL A 34 10.54 1.54 5.53
N ASP A 35 11.73 0.98 5.35
CA ASP A 35 12.24 0.45 4.09
C ASP A 35 11.46 -0.76 3.56
N ILE A 36 10.83 -1.53 4.45
CA ILE A 36 9.97 -2.67 4.09
C ILE A 36 8.50 -2.27 3.86
N MET A 37 8.15 -0.99 4.06
CA MET A 37 6.79 -0.50 3.83
C MET A 37 6.58 -0.11 2.37
N GLN A 38 5.35 -0.26 1.89
CA GLN A 38 4.94 0.34 0.62
C GLN A 38 5.08 1.86 0.71
N THR A 39 5.75 2.46 -0.28
CA THR A 39 5.87 3.92 -0.37
C THR A 39 4.54 4.56 -0.75
N ARG A 40 4.36 5.84 -0.42
CA ARG A 40 3.17 6.60 -0.80
C ARG A 40 2.94 6.63 -2.32
N LYS A 41 4.03 6.74 -3.09
CA LYS A 41 3.97 6.75 -4.56
C LYS A 41 3.46 5.41 -5.09
N GLU A 42 4.00 4.29 -4.60
CA GLU A 42 3.54 2.96 -4.99
C GLU A 42 2.07 2.76 -4.61
N LEU A 43 1.64 3.23 -3.43
CA LEU A 43 0.23 3.15 -3.04
C LEU A 43 -0.67 3.89 -4.05
N TYR A 44 -0.28 5.09 -4.46
CA TYR A 44 -1.04 5.90 -5.43
C TYR A 44 -1.15 5.22 -6.80
N GLU A 45 -0.06 4.61 -7.25
CA GLU A 45 -0.05 3.82 -8.48
C GLU A 45 -0.97 2.59 -8.36
N ARG A 46 -0.97 1.89 -7.22
CA ARG A 46 -1.81 0.70 -7.01
C ARG A 46 -3.30 0.99 -6.93
N ILE A 47 -3.68 2.15 -6.39
CA ILE A 47 -5.09 2.55 -6.27
C ILE A 47 -5.57 3.43 -7.43
N ASN A 48 -4.76 3.57 -8.50
CA ASN A 48 -5.06 4.40 -9.67
C ASN A 48 -5.44 5.85 -9.30
N TYR A 49 -4.74 6.43 -8.32
CA TYR A 49 -5.08 7.75 -7.76
C TYR A 49 -5.11 8.85 -8.84
N TYR A 50 -4.07 8.93 -9.67
CA TYR A 50 -3.94 9.99 -10.69
C TYR A 50 -5.02 9.91 -11.76
N ALA A 51 -5.47 8.71 -12.13
CA ALA A 51 -6.57 8.55 -13.08
C ALA A 51 -7.89 9.11 -12.53
N PHE A 52 -8.09 9.03 -11.21
CA PHE A 52 -9.24 9.64 -10.56
C PHE A 52 -9.13 11.16 -10.50
N GLU A 53 -7.94 11.70 -10.24
CA GLU A 53 -7.67 13.15 -10.31
C GLU A 53 -7.96 13.70 -11.72
N ASP A 54 -7.42 13.06 -12.76
CA ASP A 54 -7.66 13.42 -14.16
C ASP A 54 -9.16 13.38 -14.51
N TYR A 55 -9.89 12.39 -14.01
CA TYR A 55 -11.33 12.29 -14.21
C TYR A 55 -12.06 13.50 -13.62
N LEU A 56 -11.73 13.89 -12.38
CA LEU A 56 -12.35 15.04 -11.72
C LEU A 56 -12.05 16.34 -12.46
N ASP A 57 -10.79 16.56 -12.85
CA ASP A 57 -10.39 17.75 -13.59
C ASP A 57 -11.16 17.86 -14.91
N ASN A 58 -11.24 16.77 -15.68
CA ASN A 58 -11.99 16.77 -16.94
C ASN A 58 -13.50 16.93 -16.75
N ALA A 59 -14.08 16.32 -15.70
CA ALA A 59 -15.50 16.36 -15.44
C ALA A 59 -15.98 17.75 -14.96
N PHE A 60 -15.12 18.51 -14.26
CA PHE A 60 -15.50 19.76 -13.61
C PHE A 60 -14.79 21.01 -14.16
N ALA A 61 -13.82 20.89 -15.08
CA ALA A 61 -13.14 22.03 -15.72
C ALA A 61 -14.08 23.01 -16.44
N LYS A 62 -15.29 22.60 -16.85
CA LYS A 62 -16.29 23.48 -17.50
C LYS A 62 -17.20 24.25 -16.53
N LYS A 63 -17.02 24.11 -15.21
CA LYS A 63 -17.81 24.84 -14.19
C LYS A 63 -17.10 26.07 -13.60
N LYS A 64 -15.97 26.48 -14.15
CA LYS A 64 -15.28 27.74 -13.81
C LYS A 64 -15.52 28.80 -14.86
#